data_AF-A0A172TCU1-F1
#
_entry.id   AF-A0A172TCU1-F1
#
_cell.length_a   1.000
_cell.length_b   1.000
_cell.length_c   1.000
_cell.angle_alpha   90.00
_cell.angle_beta   90.00
_cell.angle_gamma   90.00
#
_symmetry.space_group_name_H-M   'P 1'
#
loop_
_entity.id
_entity.type
_entity.pdbx_description
1 polymer ?
#
loop_
_entity_poly.entity_id
_entity_poly.type
_entity_poly.pdbx_seq_one_letter_code
_entity_poly.pdbx_strand_id
1 'polypeptide(L)'
;MSFAQHRVVTGSRAIASAEELRGLIDLHGAWGWTLAEFQDRAGVRFEGDTAYVTQFYWAGGEETLESVWARVQEARGGRESKGQKV
;
A
#
# COMPACT_ATOMS: atom_id res chain seq x y z
N MET A 1 -8.05 5.46 -36.10
CA MET A 1 -7.22 5.39 -34.87
C MET A 1 -7.87 4.36 -33.97
N SER A 2 -7.27 3.16 -33.86
CA SER A 2 -7.80 2.10 -33.00
C SER A 2 -7.34 2.39 -31.58
N PHE A 3 -8.28 2.68 -30.67
CA PHE A 3 -7.97 2.72 -29.25
C PHE A 3 -7.76 1.26 -28.84
N ALA A 4 -6.51 0.82 -28.73
CA ALA A 4 -6.19 -0.43 -28.06
C ALA A 4 -6.81 -0.30 -26.65
N GLN A 5 -7.95 -0.98 -26.44
CA GLN A 5 -8.58 -1.05 -25.14
C GLN A 5 -7.61 -1.86 -24.28
N HIS A 6 -6.81 -1.15 -23.47
CA HIS A 6 -6.00 -1.82 -22.46
C HIS A 6 -6.96 -2.66 -21.62
N ARG A 7 -6.74 -3.97 -21.59
CA ARG A 7 -7.60 -4.88 -20.83
C ARG A 7 -7.33 -4.60 -19.35
N VAL A 8 -8.35 -4.16 -18.62
CA VAL A 8 -8.24 -3.93 -17.17
C VAL A 8 -8.75 -5.15 -16.45
N VAL A 9 -7.91 -5.73 -15.60
CA VAL A 9 -8.26 -6.82 -14.69
C VAL A 9 -8.21 -6.27 -13.27
N THR A 10 -9.36 -6.27 -12.59
CA THR A 10 -9.45 -5.82 -11.20
C THR A 10 -9.42 -7.01 -10.26
N GLY A 11 -8.66 -6.87 -9.18
CA GLY A 11 -8.60 -7.80 -8.06
C GLY A 11 -8.68 -7.05 -6.74
N SER A 12 -8.96 -7.78 -5.67
CA SER A 12 -8.90 -7.24 -4.31
C SER A 12 -7.97 -8.09 -3.45
N ARG A 13 -7.26 -7.42 -2.54
CA ARG A 13 -6.37 -8.07 -1.59
C ARG A 13 -6.71 -7.63 -0.17
N ALA A 14 -7.07 -8.61 0.65
CA ALA A 14 -7.21 -8.44 2.08
C ALA A 14 -5.84 -8.23 2.72
N ILE A 15 -5.74 -7.28 3.63
CA ILE A 15 -4.62 -7.12 4.55
C ILE A 15 -5.14 -7.46 5.94
N ALA A 16 -4.62 -8.53 6.52
CA ALA A 16 -5.17 -9.10 7.76
C ALA A 16 -4.44 -8.62 9.02
N SER A 17 -3.27 -8.00 8.88
CA SER A 17 -2.47 -7.55 10.03
C SER A 17 -1.62 -6.33 9.72
N ALA A 18 -1.22 -5.61 10.78
CA ALA A 18 -0.31 -4.46 10.66
C ALA A 18 1.09 -4.89 10.23
N GLU A 19 1.50 -6.12 10.54
CA GLU A 19 2.76 -6.71 10.09
C GLU A 19 2.74 -6.99 8.58
N GLU A 20 1.64 -7.54 8.06
CA GLU A 20 1.45 -7.70 6.61
C GLU A 20 1.48 -6.33 5.92
N LEU A 21 0.77 -5.34 6.46
CA LEU A 21 0.78 -3.99 5.91
C LEU A 21 2.20 -3.41 5.88
N ARG A 22 2.95 -3.56 6.97
CA ARG A 22 4.34 -3.12 7.05
C ARG A 22 5.21 -3.82 6.01
N GLY A 23 5.07 -5.13 5.82
CA GLY A 23 5.78 -5.87 4.80
C GLY A 23 5.50 -5.37 3.38
N LEU A 24 4.25 -4.98 3.09
CA LEU A 24 3.89 -4.35 1.83
C LEU A 24 4.53 -2.96 1.67
N ILE A 25 4.53 -2.15 2.73
CA ILE A 25 5.19 -0.84 2.71
C ILE A 25 6.70 -1.00 2.44
N ASP A 26 7.37 -1.95 3.12
CA ASP A 26 8.78 -2.25 2.93
C ASP A 26 9.07 -2.73 1.48
N LEU A 27 8.26 -3.67 0.97
CA LEU A 27 8.39 -4.22 -0.38
C LEU A 27 8.28 -3.15 -1.47
N HIS A 28 7.38 -2.19 -1.30
CA HIS A 28 7.12 -1.13 -2.28
C HIS A 28 7.90 0.16 -2.00
N GLY A 29 8.72 0.22 -0.94
CA GLY A 29 9.42 1.44 -0.54
C GLY A 29 8.46 2.60 -0.21
N ALA A 30 7.25 2.29 0.26
CA ALA A 30 6.14 3.23 0.38
C ALA A 30 6.11 4.00 1.72
N TRP A 31 7.22 4.00 2.44
CA TRP A 31 7.32 4.77 3.67
C TRP A 31 7.31 6.27 3.38
N GLY A 32 6.53 7.02 4.15
CA GLY A 32 6.31 8.44 3.92
C GLY A 32 5.35 8.76 2.77
N TRP A 33 4.83 7.74 2.07
CA TRP A 33 3.77 7.95 1.09
C TRP A 33 2.41 8.07 1.77
N THR A 34 1.50 8.76 1.10
CA THR A 34 0.07 8.69 1.42
C THR A 34 -0.49 7.32 1.05
N LEU A 35 -1.59 6.92 1.69
CA LEU A 35 -2.28 5.67 1.34
C LEU A 35 -2.74 5.67 -0.13
N ALA A 36 -3.17 6.83 -0.65
CA ALA A 36 -3.59 6.97 -2.04
C ALA A 36 -2.43 6.73 -3.03
N GLU A 37 -1.25 7.28 -2.77
CA GLU A 37 -0.06 7.03 -3.59
C GLU A 37 0.37 5.55 -3.56
N PHE A 38 0.26 4.91 -2.40
CA PHE A 38 0.50 3.47 -2.29
C PHE A 38 -0.52 2.67 -3.11
N GLN A 39 -1.81 2.96 -3.00
CA GLN A 39 -2.84 2.27 -3.76
C GLN A 39 -2.68 2.45 -5.28
N ASP A 40 -2.28 3.64 -5.72
CA ASP A 40 -2.04 3.93 -7.14
C ASP A 40 -0.80 3.21 -7.68
N ARG A 41 0.31 3.23 -6.94
CA ARG A 41 1.59 2.68 -7.42
C ARG A 41 1.80 1.21 -7.14
N ALA A 42 1.37 0.72 -5.98
CA ALA A 42 1.49 -0.69 -5.61
C ALA A 42 0.30 -1.51 -6.10
N GLY A 43 -0.86 -0.87 -6.29
CA GLY A 43 -2.06 -1.53 -6.79
C GLY A 43 -2.03 -1.77 -8.30
N VAL A 44 -1.24 -1.03 -9.07
CA VAL A 44 -1.26 -1.11 -10.54
C VAL A 44 0.00 -1.79 -11.08
N ARG A 45 -0.19 -2.90 -11.82
CA ARG A 45 0.88 -3.60 -12.56
C ARG A 45 0.48 -3.75 -14.02
N PHE A 46 1.42 -3.49 -14.92
CA PHE A 46 1.22 -3.70 -16.36
C PHE A 46 1.91 -4.99 -16.83
N GLU A 47 1.24 -5.75 -17.68
CA GLU A 47 1.79 -6.92 -18.39
C GLU A 47 1.29 -6.90 -19.84
N GLY A 48 2.16 -6.50 -20.77
CA GLY A 48 1.76 -6.17 -22.14
C GLY A 48 0.70 -5.07 -22.17
N ASP A 49 -0.41 -5.32 -22.87
CA ASP A 49 -1.54 -4.39 -22.98
C ASP A 49 -2.56 -4.57 -21.83
N THR A 50 -2.23 -5.34 -20.80
CA THR A 50 -3.12 -5.61 -19.66
C THR A 50 -2.68 -4.84 -18.42
N ALA A 51 -3.60 -4.07 -17.84
CA ALA A 51 -3.43 -3.44 -16.53
C ALA A 51 -4.11 -4.28 -15.46
N TYR A 52 -3.34 -4.75 -14.49
CA TYR A 52 -3.82 -5.42 -13.29
C TYR A 52 -3.92 -4.40 -12.17
N VAL A 53 -5.14 -4.17 -11.69
CA VAL A 53 -5.44 -3.21 -10.62
C VAL A 53 -5.88 -4.00 -9.38
N THR A 54 -5.10 -3.89 -8.32
CA THR A 54 -5.34 -4.53 -7.02
C THR A 54 -5.81 -3.48 -6.03
N GLN A 55 -7.04 -3.63 -5.54
CA GLN A 55 -7.55 -2.84 -4.44
C GLN A 55 -7.20 -3.48 -3.10
N PHE A 56 -6.47 -2.75 -2.27
CA PHE A 56 -6.15 -3.19 -0.91
C PHE A 56 -7.27 -2.77 0.04
N TYR A 57 -7.70 -3.69 0.90
CA TYR A 57 -8.66 -3.41 1.96
C TYR A 57 -8.20 -4.05 3.26
N TRP A 58 -8.65 -3.48 4.38
CA TRP A 58 -8.37 -4.03 5.70
C TRP A 58 -9.37 -5.12 6.06
N ALA A 59 -8.86 -6.26 6.50
CA ALA A 59 -9.64 -7.41 6.97
C ALA A 59 -9.27 -7.81 8.41
N GLY A 60 -8.36 -7.08 9.07
CA GLY A 60 -7.82 -7.42 10.37
C GLY A 60 -8.66 -6.97 11.58
N GLY A 61 -9.90 -6.53 11.38
CA GLY A 61 -10.80 -6.10 12.47
C GLY A 61 -11.66 -4.90 12.11
N GLU A 62 -12.11 -4.16 13.13
CA GLU A 62 -13.01 -3.00 13.01
C GLU A 62 -12.32 -1.71 12.56
N GLU A 63 -10.98 -1.66 12.62
CA GLU A 63 -10.21 -0.50 12.15
C GLU A 63 -10.32 -0.32 10.63
N THR A 64 -10.08 0.89 10.13
CA THR A 64 -9.97 1.13 8.69
C THR A 64 -8.53 0.94 8.22
N LEU A 65 -8.34 0.64 6.93
CA LEU A 65 -7.00 0.58 6.34
C LEU A 65 -6.25 1.90 6.54
N GLU A 66 -6.94 3.03 6.45
CA GLU A 66 -6.39 4.36 6.64
C GLU A 66 -5.85 4.58 8.06
N SER A 67 -6.62 4.17 9.08
CA SER A 67 -6.18 4.28 10.48
C SER A 67 -4.96 3.40 10.75
N VAL A 68 -4.95 2.17 10.26
CA VAL A 68 -3.80 1.26 10.43
C VAL A 68 -2.59 1.75 9.64
N TRP A 69 -2.79 2.29 8.43
CA TRP A 69 -1.73 2.90 7.62
C TRP A 69 -1.02 4.02 8.37
N ALA A 70 -1.77 5.00 8.87
CA ALA A 70 -1.22 6.12 9.63
C ALA A 70 -0.39 5.64 10.83
N ARG A 71 -0.95 4.71 11.63
CA ARG A 71 -0.24 4.13 12.78
C ARG A 71 1.07 3.44 12.41
N VAL A 72 1.08 2.67 11.31
CA VAL A 72 2.29 1.96 10.86
C VAL A 72 3.35 2.96 10.37
N GLN A 73 2.96 4.00 9.64
CA GLN A 73 3.87 5.07 9.19
C GLN A 73 4.48 5.82 10.39
N GLU A 74 3.68 6.19 11.38
CA GLU A 74 4.13 6.88 12.60
C GLU A 74 5.09 6.03 13.44
N ALA A 75 4.81 4.72 13.57
CA ALA A 75 5.66 3.80 14.32
C ALA A 75 7.10 3.73 13.77
N ARG A 76 7.31 4.04 12.48
CA ARG A 76 8.65 4.17 11.90
C ARG A 76 9.33 5.47 12.32
N GLY A 77 8.64 6.62 12.20
CA GLY A 77 9.19 7.93 12.59
C GLY A 77 9.49 8.05 14.09
N GLY A 78 8.71 7.38 14.95
CA GLY A 78 8.94 7.35 16.40
C GLY A 78 10.18 6.57 16.84
N ARG A 79 10.75 5.72 15.97
CA ARG A 79 12.00 4.98 16.27
C ARG A 79 13.27 5.80 16.06
N GLU A 80 13.21 6.90 15.31
CA GLU A 80 14.37 7.77 15.06
C GLU A 80 14.59 8.80 16.20
N SER A 81 13.55 9.14 16.98
CA SER A 81 13.64 10.13 18.07
C SER A 81 14.23 9.61 19.40
N LYS A 82 14.75 8.37 19.45
CA LYS A 82 15.42 7.81 20.65
C LYS A 82 16.88 7.40 20.39
N GLY A 83 17.56 8.14 19.50
CA GLY A 83 18.94 7.86 19.09
C GLY A 83 19.95 8.99 19.24
N GLN A 84 19.67 10.07 19.99
CA GLN A 84 20.67 11.12 20.20
C GLN A 84 20.75 11.54 21.67
N LYS A 85 21.72 10.94 22.36
CA LYS A 85 22.32 11.47 23.59
C LYS A 85 23.82 11.53 23.33
N VAL A 86 24.31 12.71 22.92
CA VAL A 86 25.71 13.13 23.04
C VAL A 86 25.74 14.59 23.42
#